data_AF-A0AAT9ITU2-F1
#
_entry.id   AF-A0AAT9ITU2-F1
#
_cell.length_a   1.000
_cell.length_b   1.000
_cell.length_c   1.000
_cell.angle_alpha   90.00
_cell.angle_beta   90.00
_cell.angle_gamma   90.00
#
_symmetry.space_group_name_H-M   'P 1'
#
loop_
_entity.id
_entity.type
_entity.pdbx_description
1 polymer ?
#
loop_
_entity_poly.entity_id
_entity_poly.type
_entity_poly.pdbx_seq_one_letter_code
_entity_poly.pdbx_strand_id
1 'polypeptide(L)'
;MKRLIYLLALSAICLSAPVQAQATSVSTDTQSTAGPLKTLLHTFTSGNNNGRTAPGMVLYNADGTPIDGSHAVVSFQQTCTTSAVALAANDFSNGFVVTALSTNTGTVYIGGSGVSASTGYPLVAGQSIAYGAANASQGYIICTNAADKVGVTGN
;
A
#
# COMPACT_ATOMS: atom_id res chain seq x y z
N MET A 1 54.42 69.26 -5.83
CA MET A 1 54.36 67.97 -6.54
C MET A 1 54.20 66.84 -5.53
N LYS A 2 53.41 65.81 -5.86
CA LYS A 2 53.16 64.53 -5.14
C LYS A 2 52.06 64.60 -4.05
N ARG A 3 50.82 64.15 -4.36
CA ARG A 3 50.22 62.78 -4.28
C ARG A 3 49.53 62.57 -2.91
N LEU A 4 48.19 62.68 -2.84
CA LEU A 4 47.17 61.60 -2.96
C LEU A 4 47.20 60.64 -1.74
N ILE A 5 46.09 60.53 -0.99
CA ILE A 5 45.54 59.28 -0.40
C ILE A 5 44.12 59.56 0.13
N TYR A 6 43.13 59.02 -0.58
CA TYR A 6 41.76 58.78 -0.15
C TYR A 6 41.76 57.45 0.61
N LEU A 7 41.27 57.40 1.85
CA LEU A 7 40.97 56.13 2.53
C LEU A 7 39.88 56.35 3.60
N LEU A 8 38.62 56.43 3.16
CA LEU A 8 37.46 56.29 4.05
C LEU A 8 37.05 54.81 4.04
N ALA A 9 37.15 54.21 5.22
CA ALA A 9 36.99 52.78 5.48
C ALA A 9 35.57 52.29 5.18
N LEU A 10 35.49 51.23 4.38
CA LEU A 10 34.30 50.43 4.15
C LEU A 10 34.11 49.51 5.37
N SER A 11 33.13 49.82 6.22
CA SER A 11 32.75 49.00 7.38
C SER A 11 32.01 47.73 6.92
N ALA A 12 32.72 46.61 6.87
CA ALA A 12 32.12 45.30 6.66
C ALA A 12 31.46 44.80 7.97
N ILE A 13 30.13 44.84 8.01
CA ILE A 13 29.32 44.16 9.02
C ILE A 13 29.36 42.66 8.70
N CYS A 14 30.14 41.91 9.48
CA CYS A 14 30.15 40.45 9.41
C CYS A 14 29.06 39.90 10.33
N LEU A 15 27.88 39.62 9.77
CA LEU A 15 26.81 38.88 10.45
C LEU A 15 27.16 37.39 10.41
N SER A 16 27.73 36.83 11.49
CA SER A 16 27.91 35.39 11.63
C SER A 16 26.59 34.74 12.04
N ALA A 17 26.01 33.92 11.15
CA ALA A 17 24.87 33.08 11.48
C ALA A 17 25.26 31.99 12.50
N PRO A 18 24.37 31.59 13.43
CA PRO A 18 24.67 30.52 14.37
C PRO A 18 24.70 29.15 13.64
N VAL A 19 25.83 28.45 13.76
CA VAL A 19 25.93 27.02 13.44
C VAL A 19 25.03 26.26 14.41
N GLN A 20 23.94 25.70 13.90
CA GLN A 20 23.15 24.73 14.66
C GLN A 20 23.92 23.41 14.68
N ALA A 21 24.42 23.05 15.86
CA ALA A 21 25.05 21.75 16.09
C ALA A 21 24.01 20.63 15.85
N GLN A 22 24.24 19.82 14.82
CA GLN A 22 23.45 18.63 14.55
C GLN A 22 23.88 17.54 15.54
N ALA A 23 22.95 17.12 16.41
CA ALA A 23 23.22 16.05 17.36
C ALA A 23 23.42 14.71 16.63
N THR A 24 24.66 14.22 16.60
CA THR A 24 24.99 12.89 16.10
C THR A 24 24.59 11.86 17.15
N SER A 25 23.45 11.19 16.95
CA SER A 25 23.04 10.07 17.81
C SER A 25 23.88 8.84 17.48
N VAL A 26 24.86 8.52 18.33
CA VAL A 26 25.60 7.24 18.28
C VAL A 26 24.73 6.17 18.94
N SER A 27 24.36 5.15 18.18
CA SER A 27 23.70 3.95 18.71
C SER A 27 24.77 2.89 18.96
N THR A 28 24.92 2.46 20.21
CA THR A 28 25.80 1.34 20.57
C THR A 28 24.95 0.10 20.76
N ASP A 29 25.10 -0.84 19.83
CA ASP A 29 24.38 -2.11 19.87
C ASP A 29 25.07 -3.06 20.86
N THR A 30 24.36 -3.48 21.91
CA THR A 30 24.89 -4.43 22.89
C THR A 30 24.37 -5.82 22.54
N GLN A 31 25.15 -6.55 21.75
CA GLN A 31 24.86 -7.94 21.40
C GLN A 31 25.24 -8.86 22.58
N SER A 32 24.25 -9.41 23.28
CA SER A 32 24.47 -10.39 24.36
C SER A 32 24.70 -11.79 23.77
N THR A 33 25.87 -12.38 24.02
CA THR A 33 26.28 -13.70 23.53
C THR A 33 26.12 -14.80 24.60
N ALA A 34 24.90 -15.09 25.06
CA ALA A 34 24.67 -16.24 25.93
C ALA A 34 23.30 -16.91 25.73
N GLY A 35 23.29 -18.12 25.17
CA GLY A 35 22.23 -19.13 25.36
C GLY A 35 21.10 -19.22 24.31
N PRO A 36 20.42 -20.38 24.21
CA PRO A 36 19.60 -20.76 23.06
C PRO A 36 18.17 -20.25 23.17
N LEU A 37 18.00 -18.95 23.08
CA LEU A 37 16.79 -18.35 22.52
C LEU A 37 17.19 -16.99 21.98
N LYS A 38 17.53 -16.97 20.71
CA LYS A 38 17.95 -15.76 19.98
C LYS A 38 16.71 -14.92 19.68
N THR A 39 16.06 -14.41 20.73
CA THR A 39 15.06 -13.35 20.60
C THR A 39 15.83 -12.08 20.34
N LEU A 40 16.00 -11.75 19.07
CA LEU A 40 16.46 -10.44 18.64
C LEU A 40 15.35 -9.43 18.98
N LEU A 41 15.24 -9.06 20.25
CA LEU A 41 14.34 -8.01 20.69
C LEU A 41 14.96 -6.68 20.30
N HIS A 42 14.70 -6.24 19.07
CA HIS A 42 14.87 -4.83 18.72
C HIS A 42 13.81 -4.06 19.51
N THR A 43 14.17 -3.57 20.69
CA THR A 43 13.38 -2.55 21.39
C THR A 43 13.43 -1.29 20.55
N PHE A 44 12.47 -1.13 19.64
CA PHE A 44 12.21 0.17 19.05
C PHE A 44 11.62 1.03 20.16
N THR A 45 12.46 1.88 20.76
CA THR A 45 11.97 2.99 21.58
C THR A 45 10.97 3.76 20.74
N SER A 46 9.72 3.84 21.22
CA SER A 46 8.64 4.65 20.67
C SER A 46 9.04 6.15 20.66
N GLY A 47 9.91 6.52 19.74
CA GLY A 47 10.13 7.88 19.31
C GLY A 47 9.23 8.11 18.11
N ASN A 48 8.23 8.98 18.27
CA ASN A 48 7.38 9.58 17.25
C ASN A 48 7.77 9.21 15.79
N ASN A 49 7.12 8.21 15.22
CA ASN A 49 7.36 7.72 13.85
C ASN A 49 6.86 8.68 12.76
N ASN A 50 6.39 9.87 13.13
CA ASN A 50 5.90 10.85 12.18
C ASN A 50 7.09 11.61 11.55
N GLY A 51 7.77 10.98 10.58
CA GLY A 51 8.65 11.70 9.65
C GLY A 51 10.11 11.27 9.52
N ARG A 52 10.50 10.08 10.01
CA ARG A 52 11.87 9.56 9.82
C ARG A 52 11.96 8.42 8.81
N THR A 53 11.33 8.59 7.65
CA THR A 53 11.77 7.85 6.45
C THR A 53 13.06 8.52 5.96
N ALA A 54 14.20 8.09 6.49
CA ALA A 54 15.47 8.34 5.80
C ALA A 54 15.37 7.67 4.41
N PRO A 55 15.62 8.39 3.30
CA PRO A 55 15.63 7.77 1.98
C PRO A 55 16.67 6.63 1.97
N GLY A 56 16.22 5.38 1.75
CA GLY A 56 17.08 4.20 1.64
C GLY A 56 16.95 3.12 2.73
N MET A 57 16.07 3.28 3.72
CA MET A 57 15.78 2.19 4.67
C MET A 57 14.83 1.15 4.06
N VAL A 58 15.38 0.03 3.60
CA VAL A 58 14.61 -1.18 3.24
C VAL A 58 14.51 -2.07 4.49
N LEU A 59 13.29 -2.40 4.89
CA LEU A 59 13.06 -3.35 5.98
C LEU A 59 13.20 -4.77 5.42
N TYR A 60 13.82 -5.68 6.16
CA TYR A 60 14.03 -7.07 5.76
C TYR A 60 13.37 -8.01 6.77
N ASN A 61 12.84 -9.13 6.30
CA ASN A 61 12.42 -10.28 7.11
C ASN A 61 13.64 -10.87 7.83
N ALA A 62 13.40 -11.72 8.84
CA ALA A 62 14.47 -12.39 9.58
C ALA A 62 15.36 -13.32 8.72
N ASP A 63 14.88 -13.70 7.53
CA ASP A 63 15.61 -14.47 6.52
C ASP A 63 16.47 -13.62 5.56
N GLY A 64 16.47 -12.29 5.73
CA GLY A 64 17.24 -11.36 4.90
C GLY A 64 16.57 -11.01 3.56
N THR A 65 15.32 -11.43 3.33
CA THR A 65 14.52 -10.95 2.20
C THR A 65 13.93 -9.57 2.50
N PRO A 66 13.85 -8.62 1.55
CA PRO A 66 13.11 -7.39 1.76
C PRO A 66 11.68 -7.72 2.20
N ILE A 67 11.15 -6.98 3.17
CA ILE A 67 9.71 -6.94 3.42
C ILE A 67 9.11 -6.20 2.24
N ASP A 68 8.81 -6.93 1.17
CA ASP A 68 8.00 -6.43 0.06
C ASP A 68 6.55 -6.34 0.55
N GLY A 69 6.28 -5.31 1.35
CA GLY A 69 4.97 -5.06 1.95
C GLY A 69 4.00 -4.35 0.98
N SER A 70 4.40 -4.11 -0.27
CA SER A 70 3.61 -3.33 -1.22
C SER A 70 3.06 -4.21 -2.32
N HIS A 71 2.13 -5.11 -1.98
CA HIS A 71 1.24 -5.65 -3.00
C HIS A 71 0.35 -4.52 -3.51
N ALA A 72 0.51 -4.16 -4.78
CA ALA A 72 -0.31 -3.13 -5.39
C ALA A 72 -1.78 -3.54 -5.32
N VAL A 73 -2.61 -2.69 -4.71
CA VAL A 73 -4.05 -2.92 -4.70
C VAL A 73 -4.54 -2.77 -6.13
N VAL A 74 -5.08 -3.85 -6.69
CA VAL A 74 -5.72 -3.86 -8.00
C VAL A 74 -7.21 -3.63 -7.79
N SER A 75 -7.78 -2.67 -8.50
CA SER A 75 -9.21 -2.43 -8.50
C SER A 75 -9.75 -2.13 -9.89
N PHE A 76 -10.93 -2.67 -10.20
CA PHE A 76 -11.61 -2.45 -11.46
C PHE A 76 -13.12 -2.62 -11.29
N GLN A 77 -13.88 -2.20 -12.30
CA GLN A 77 -15.31 -2.45 -12.38
C GLN A 77 -15.64 -3.24 -13.63
N GLN A 78 -16.67 -4.08 -13.53
CA GLN A 78 -17.15 -4.86 -14.66
C GLN A 78 -18.66 -4.79 -14.75
N THR A 79 -19.16 -4.50 -15.95
CA THR A 79 -20.58 -4.65 -16.27
C THR A 79 -20.89 -6.14 -16.41
N CYS A 80 -21.97 -6.54 -15.77
CA CYS A 80 -22.45 -7.91 -15.77
C CYS A 80 -23.35 -8.17 -16.98
N THR A 81 -23.68 -9.42 -17.26
CA THR A 81 -24.66 -9.78 -18.29
C THR A 81 -25.69 -10.75 -17.73
N THR A 82 -26.74 -11.04 -18.50
CA THR A 82 -27.74 -12.07 -18.16
C THR A 82 -27.24 -13.50 -18.42
N SER A 83 -25.97 -13.66 -18.80
CA SER A 83 -25.28 -14.95 -18.90
C SER A 83 -23.99 -14.92 -18.09
N ALA A 84 -23.50 -16.09 -17.69
CA ALA A 84 -22.25 -16.20 -16.94
C ALA A 84 -21.08 -15.61 -17.74
N VAL A 85 -20.39 -14.64 -17.14
CA VAL A 85 -19.21 -13.99 -17.71
C VAL A 85 -18.09 -14.01 -16.68
N ALA A 86 -16.89 -14.41 -17.10
CA ALA A 86 -15.70 -14.36 -16.26
C ALA A 86 -15.32 -12.90 -15.95
N LEU A 87 -14.81 -12.64 -14.76
CA LEU A 87 -14.21 -11.34 -14.45
C LEU A 87 -12.93 -11.11 -15.25
N ALA A 88 -12.60 -9.84 -15.50
CA ALA A 88 -11.37 -9.45 -16.17
C ALA A 88 -10.15 -10.03 -15.44
N ALA A 89 -9.26 -10.69 -16.18
CA ALA A 89 -8.11 -11.39 -15.62
C ALA A 89 -7.15 -10.41 -14.93
N ASN A 90 -6.93 -10.64 -13.64
CA ASN A 90 -5.97 -9.93 -12.80
C ASN A 90 -5.47 -10.91 -11.75
N ASP A 91 -4.17 -10.92 -11.50
CA ASP A 91 -3.57 -11.78 -10.48
C ASP A 91 -3.66 -11.12 -9.10
N PHE A 92 -3.98 -11.92 -8.10
CA PHE A 92 -4.13 -11.52 -6.70
C PHE A 92 -3.35 -12.49 -5.81
N SER A 93 -2.60 -11.95 -4.86
CA SER A 93 -1.77 -12.73 -3.94
C SER A 93 -2.59 -13.25 -2.75
N ASN A 94 -3.59 -12.48 -2.33
CA ASN A 94 -4.44 -12.74 -1.16
C ASN A 94 -5.93 -12.88 -1.53
N GLY A 95 -6.23 -12.99 -2.82
CA GLY A 95 -7.59 -13.03 -3.34
C GLY A 95 -8.19 -11.64 -3.57
N PHE A 96 -9.51 -11.61 -3.81
CA PHE A 96 -10.21 -10.39 -4.16
C PHE A 96 -11.62 -10.36 -3.55
N VAL A 97 -12.15 -9.16 -3.39
CA VAL A 97 -13.51 -8.89 -2.95
C VAL A 97 -14.33 -8.39 -4.12
N VAL A 98 -15.48 -9.00 -4.34
CA VAL A 98 -16.47 -8.54 -5.33
C VAL A 98 -17.61 -7.85 -4.61
N THR A 99 -17.93 -6.64 -5.06
CA THR A 99 -18.99 -5.80 -4.51
C THR A 99 -20.00 -5.49 -5.60
N ALA A 100 -21.28 -5.80 -5.37
CA ALA A 100 -22.36 -5.31 -6.21
C ALA A 100 -22.53 -3.80 -5.96
N LEU A 101 -22.49 -2.97 -7.01
CA LEU A 101 -22.63 -1.53 -6.82
C LEU A 101 -24.00 -1.18 -6.18
N SER A 102 -24.02 -0.15 -5.35
CA SER A 102 -25.24 0.32 -4.67
C SER A 102 -26.31 0.85 -5.62
N THR A 103 -25.92 1.19 -6.85
CA THR A 103 -26.81 1.65 -7.92
C THR A 103 -27.47 0.51 -8.71
N ASN A 104 -27.08 -0.74 -8.45
CA ASN A 104 -27.66 -1.89 -9.13
C ASN A 104 -29.15 -2.02 -8.79
N THR A 105 -29.92 -2.48 -9.76
CA THR A 105 -31.37 -2.68 -9.61
C THR A 105 -31.75 -4.16 -9.54
N GLY A 106 -30.89 -5.04 -10.06
CA GLY A 106 -31.03 -6.48 -9.97
C GLY A 106 -30.09 -7.12 -8.94
N THR A 107 -30.25 -8.44 -8.80
CA THR A 107 -29.33 -9.29 -8.03
C THR A 107 -28.16 -9.70 -8.91
N VAL A 108 -26.96 -9.61 -8.36
CA VAL A 108 -25.73 -10.16 -8.95
C VAL A 108 -25.48 -11.52 -8.33
N TYR A 109 -25.21 -12.54 -9.15
CA TYR A 109 -24.83 -13.86 -8.68
C TYR A 109 -23.36 -14.11 -9.03
N ILE A 110 -22.57 -14.54 -8.05
CA ILE A 110 -21.16 -14.87 -8.23
C ILE A 110 -20.89 -16.35 -7.97
N GLY A 111 -19.97 -16.93 -8.74
CA GLY A 111 -19.57 -18.33 -8.61
C GLY A 111 -18.42 -18.69 -9.54
N GLY A 112 -18.19 -19.98 -9.74
CA GLY A 112 -17.26 -20.48 -10.74
C GLY A 112 -17.85 -20.51 -12.16
N SER A 113 -17.13 -21.13 -13.08
CA SER A 113 -17.60 -21.34 -14.47
C SER A 113 -18.95 -22.08 -14.47
N GLY A 114 -19.91 -21.54 -15.22
CA GLY A 114 -21.29 -22.07 -15.26
C GLY A 114 -22.21 -21.56 -14.15
N VAL A 115 -21.83 -20.49 -13.44
CA VAL A 115 -22.72 -19.83 -12.47
C VAL A 115 -24.07 -19.48 -13.09
N SER A 116 -25.13 -19.69 -12.33
CA SER A 116 -26.51 -19.36 -12.68
C SER A 116 -27.22 -18.76 -11.48
N ALA A 117 -28.44 -18.27 -11.66
CA ALA A 117 -29.25 -17.73 -10.56
C ALA A 117 -29.57 -18.77 -9.46
N SER A 118 -29.49 -20.08 -9.76
CA SER A 118 -29.72 -21.16 -8.78
C SER A 118 -28.45 -21.73 -8.17
N THR A 119 -27.28 -21.47 -8.76
CA THR A 119 -25.99 -22.04 -8.32
C THR A 119 -25.03 -20.99 -7.77
N GLY A 120 -25.23 -19.71 -8.09
CA GLY A 120 -24.40 -18.62 -7.62
C GLY A 120 -24.81 -18.07 -6.26
N TYR A 121 -23.88 -17.41 -5.60
CA TYR A 121 -24.14 -16.67 -4.37
C TYR A 121 -24.79 -15.30 -4.71
N PRO A 122 -26.00 -15.02 -4.21
CA PRO A 122 -26.69 -13.77 -4.52
C PRO A 122 -26.12 -12.60 -3.72
N LEU A 123 -25.85 -11.50 -4.41
CA LEU A 123 -25.49 -10.20 -3.87
C LEU A 123 -26.55 -9.18 -4.29
N VAL A 124 -27.20 -8.56 -3.31
CA VAL A 124 -28.01 -7.36 -3.57
C VAL A 124 -27.12 -6.12 -3.62
N ALA A 125 -27.66 -5.01 -4.11
CA ALA A 125 -26.92 -3.76 -4.25
C ALA A 125 -26.21 -3.35 -2.95
N GLY A 126 -24.91 -3.05 -3.04
CA GLY A 126 -24.05 -2.67 -1.92
C GLY A 126 -23.46 -3.83 -1.12
N GLN A 127 -23.84 -5.09 -1.41
CA GLN A 127 -23.24 -6.25 -0.75
C GLN A 127 -21.94 -6.69 -1.39
N SER A 128 -21.10 -7.34 -0.58
CA SER A 128 -19.80 -7.83 -0.98
C SER A 128 -19.56 -9.26 -0.51
N ILE A 129 -18.67 -9.95 -1.22
CA ILE A 129 -18.16 -11.27 -0.84
C ILE A 129 -16.68 -11.38 -1.21
N ALA A 130 -15.91 -12.03 -0.34
CA ALA A 130 -14.50 -12.32 -0.59
C ALA A 130 -14.34 -13.64 -1.35
N TYR A 131 -13.36 -13.69 -2.25
CA TYR A 131 -13.03 -14.82 -3.09
C TYR A 131 -11.53 -15.13 -2.96
N GLY A 132 -11.21 -16.32 -2.44
CA GLY A 132 -9.84 -16.78 -2.24
C GLY A 132 -9.23 -17.40 -3.50
N ALA A 133 -9.22 -16.66 -4.61
CA ALA A 133 -8.67 -17.12 -5.88
C ALA A 133 -7.52 -16.23 -6.34
N ALA A 134 -6.48 -16.87 -6.89
CA ALA A 134 -5.26 -16.18 -7.33
C ALA A 134 -5.44 -15.35 -8.61
N ASN A 135 -6.54 -15.56 -9.36
CA ASN A 135 -6.85 -14.77 -10.54
C ASN A 135 -8.35 -14.47 -10.61
N ALA A 136 -8.71 -13.21 -10.89
CA ALA A 136 -10.11 -12.78 -11.00
C ALA A 136 -10.94 -13.60 -12.00
N SER A 137 -10.34 -14.05 -13.10
CA SER A 137 -11.04 -14.81 -14.15
C SER A 137 -11.60 -16.16 -13.69
N GLN A 138 -11.19 -16.64 -12.50
CA GLN A 138 -11.79 -17.81 -11.87
C GLN A 138 -13.17 -17.51 -11.27
N GLY A 139 -13.45 -16.23 -10.99
CA GLY A 139 -14.77 -15.73 -10.60
C GLY A 139 -15.60 -15.38 -11.82
N TYR A 140 -16.84 -15.85 -11.84
CA TYR A 140 -17.85 -15.57 -12.86
C TYR A 140 -19.02 -14.83 -12.23
N ILE A 141 -19.59 -13.92 -12.98
CA ILE A 141 -20.78 -13.15 -12.59
C ILE A 141 -21.91 -13.34 -13.61
N ILE A 142 -23.14 -13.35 -13.11
CA ILE A 142 -24.37 -13.27 -13.90
C ILE A 142 -25.37 -12.39 -13.14
N CYS A 143 -26.17 -11.62 -13.86
CA CYS A 143 -27.08 -10.66 -13.24
C CYS A 143 -28.47 -10.75 -13.85
N THR A 144 -29.46 -10.40 -13.03
CA THR A 144 -30.83 -10.28 -13.51
C THR A 144 -30.97 -9.13 -14.52
N ASN A 145 -30.19 -8.04 -14.37
CA ASN A 145 -30.15 -6.92 -15.30
C ASN A 145 -28.74 -6.76 -15.90
N ALA A 146 -28.62 -6.74 -17.23
CA ALA A 146 -27.35 -6.63 -17.94
C ALA A 146 -26.67 -5.24 -17.84
N ALA A 147 -27.33 -4.25 -17.22
CA ALA A 147 -26.73 -2.96 -16.93
C ALA A 147 -26.06 -2.90 -15.55
N ASP A 148 -26.32 -3.87 -14.68
CA ASP A 148 -25.74 -3.92 -13.33
C ASP A 148 -24.22 -4.12 -13.40
N LYS A 149 -23.52 -3.62 -12.37
CA LYS A 149 -22.06 -3.61 -12.32
C LYS A 149 -21.54 -4.15 -10.99
N VAL A 150 -20.33 -4.69 -11.02
CA VAL A 150 -19.58 -5.04 -9.83
C VAL A 150 -18.28 -4.25 -9.77
N GLY A 151 -17.85 -3.91 -8.56
CA GLY A 151 -16.48 -3.50 -8.26
C GLY A 151 -15.69 -4.68 -7.74
N VAL A 152 -14.45 -4.82 -8.18
CA VAL A 152 -13.50 -5.84 -7.72
C VAL A 152 -12.28 -5.12 -7.13
N THR A 153 -11.85 -5.55 -5.96
CA THR A 153 -10.63 -5.03 -5.30
C THR A 153 -9.86 -6.17 -4.64
N GLY A 154 -8.54 -6.14 -4.68
CA GLY A 154 -7.70 -7.15 -4.06
C GLY A 154 -6.22 -6.80 -4.14
N ASN A 155 -5.36 -7.68 -3.64
CA ASN A 155 -3.90 -7.56 -3.66
C ASN A 155 -3.23 -8.94 -3.74
#